data_AF-A0A8J8NTY0-F1
#
_entry.id   AF-A0A8J8NTY0-F1
#
_cell.length_a   1.000
_cell.length_b   1.000
_cell.length_c   1.000
_cell.angle_alpha   90.00
_cell.angle_beta   90.00
_cell.angle_gamma   90.00
#
_symmetry.space_group_name_H-M   'P 1'
#
loop_
_entity.id
_entity.type
_entity.pdbx_description
1 polymer ?
#
loop_
_entity_poly.entity_id
_entity_poly.type
_entity_poly.pdbx_seq_one_letter_code
_entity_poly.pdbx_strand_id
1 'polypeptide(L)' 'MKAKVGDLTCCICFEELSDEVMIRETPCQHIFHSECIMEWIKAKFPKPDCPYCREEFKSDSI' A
#
# COMPACT_ATOMS: atom_id res chain seq x y z
N MET A 1 -14.17 18.64 -8.35
CA MET A 1 -14.67 17.27 -8.12
C MET A 1 -13.85 16.65 -7.00
N LYS A 2 -14.48 16.22 -5.90
CA LYS A 2 -13.80 15.49 -4.82
C LYS A 2 -13.76 14.02 -5.25
N ALA A 3 -12.58 13.51 -5.60
CA ALA A 3 -12.39 12.08 -5.83
C ALA A 3 -12.89 11.35 -4.57
N LYS A 4 -13.86 10.45 -4.76
CA LYS A 4 -14.37 9.63 -3.66
C LYS A 4 -13.24 8.69 -3.24
N VAL A 5 -13.14 8.45 -1.94
CA VAL A 5 -12.40 7.34 -1.32
C VAL A 5 -13.03 5.98 -1.66
N GLY A 6 -13.54 5.82 -2.89
CA GLY A 6 -14.24 4.63 -3.39
C GLY A 6 -13.79 4.21 -4.79
N ASP A 7 -12.72 4.82 -5.31
CA ASP A 7 -12.07 4.44 -6.57
C ASP A 7 -10.62 3.94 -6.32
N LEU A 8 -10.27 3.66 -5.07
CA LEU A 8 -8.97 3.12 -4.71
C LEU A 8 -9.08 1.59 -4.70
N THR A 9 -8.46 0.93 -5.67
CA THR A 9 -8.37 -0.53 -5.72
C THR A 9 -6.98 -0.98 -5.28
N CYS A 10 -6.91 -1.99 -4.41
CA CYS A 10 -5.65 -2.56 -4.00
C CYS A 10 -4.97 -3.24 -5.20
N CYS A 11 -3.81 -2.76 -5.62
CA CYS A 11 -3.10 -3.26 -6.81
C CYS A 11 -2.47 -4.66 -6.60
N ILE A 12 -2.56 -5.19 -5.37
CA ILE A 12 -1.97 -6.46 -4.96
C ILE A 12 -3.01 -7.58 -5.10
N CYS A 13 -4.23 -7.37 -4.57
CA CYS A 13 -5.33 -8.35 -4.67
C CYS A 13 -6.42 -7.98 -5.69
N PHE A 14 -6.37 -6.78 -6.27
CA PHE A 14 -7.35 -6.22 -7.22
C PHE A 14 -8.77 -6.03 -6.64
N GLU A 15 -8.88 -5.92 -5.32
CA GLU A 15 -10.15 -5.64 -4.62
C GLU A 15 -10.29 -4.16 -4.26
N GLU A 16 -11.53 -3.71 -4.08
CA GLU A 16 -11.85 -2.34 -3.67
C GLU A 16 -11.37 -2.09 -2.23
N LEU A 17 -10.69 -0.96 -2.03
CA LEU A 17 -10.32 -0.48 -0.69
C LEU A 17 -11.55 0.21 -0.09
N SER A 18 -12.07 -0.36 0.99
CA SER A 18 -13.22 0.17 1.72
C SER A 18 -12.83 0.49 3.17
N ASP A 19 -13.55 1.41 3.82
CA ASP A 19 -13.32 1.73 5.25
C ASP A 19 -13.59 0.54 6.20
N GLU A 20 -14.28 -0.50 5.72
CA GLU A 20 -14.54 -1.73 6.46
C GLU A 20 -13.33 -2.66 6.58
N VAL A 21 -12.33 -2.49 5.70
CA VAL A 21 -11.09 -3.29 5.68
C VAL A 21 -9.91 -2.48 6.19
N MET A 22 -8.97 -3.13 6.88
CA MET A 22 -7.76 -2.45 7.34
C MET A 22 -6.91 -2.04 6.15
N ILE A 23 -6.83 -0.74 5.90
CA ILE A 23 -5.96 -0.14 4.90
C ILE A 23 -4.76 0.52 5.56
N ARG A 24 -3.68 0.65 4.79
CA ARG A 24 -2.45 1.31 5.21
C ARG A 24 -1.96 2.22 4.11
N GLU A 25 -1.73 3.47 4.47
CA GLU A 25 -1.09 4.45 3.61
C GLU A 25 0.43 4.30 3.71
N THR A 26 1.08 4.37 2.56
CA THR A 26 2.54 4.32 2.43
C THR A 26 3.13 5.74 2.37
N PRO A 27 4.43 5.93 2.65
CA PRO A 27 5.06 7.26 2.60
C PRO A 27 4.94 7.95 1.23
N CYS A 28 4.77 7.17 0.16
CA CYS A 28 4.52 7.66 -1.19
C CYS A 28 3.03 8.01 -1.48
N GLN A 29 2.18 8.11 -0.45
CA GLN A 29 0.73 8.41 -0.51
C GLN A 29 -0.14 7.36 -1.22
N HIS A 30 0.37 6.14 -1.45
CA HIS A 30 -0.43 5.04 -1.98
C HIS A 30 -1.04 4.21 -0.86
N ILE A 31 -2.29 3.79 -1.04
CA ILE A 31 -3.06 3.04 -0.05
C ILE A 31 -3.22 1.60 -0.52
N PHE A 32 -3.02 0.66 0.40
CA PHE A 32 -3.19 -0.77 0.16
C PHE A 32 -3.86 -1.43 1.37
N HIS A 33 -4.40 -2.63 1.22
CA HIS A 33 -4.78 -3.42 2.38
C HIS A 33 -3.56 -3.68 3.26
N SER A 34 -3.73 -3.53 4.57
CA SER A 34 -2.70 -3.73 5.58
C SER A 34 -2.09 -5.12 5.47
N GLU A 35 -2.90 -6.15 5.19
CA GLU A 35 -2.42 -7.51 4.96
C GLU A 35 -1.63 -7.63 3.66
N CYS A 36 -2.17 -7.13 2.54
CA CYS A 36 -1.51 -7.20 1.26
C CYS A 36 -0.14 -6.49 1.26
N ILE A 37 -0.06 -5.28 1.82
CA ILE A 37 1.21 -4.55 1.90
C ILE A 37 2.19 -5.20 2.86
N MET A 38 1.71 -5.81 3.95
CA MET A 38 2.56 -6.52 4.90
C MET A 38 3.19 -7.76 4.26
N GLU A 39 2.40 -8.57 3.55
CA GLU A 39 2.92 -9.74 2.81
C GLU A 39 3.88 -9.32 1.71
N TRP A 40 3.59 -8.22 1.01
CA TRP A 40 4.49 -7.64 0.01
C TRP A 40 5.84 -7.23 0.61
N ILE A 41 5.81 -6.52 1.75
CA ILE A 41 7.02 -6.10 2.46
C ILE A 41 7.85 -7.31 2.91
N LYS A 42 7.20 -8.35 3.46
CA LYS A 42 7.90 -9.58 3.86
C LYS A 42 8.55 -10.28 2.67
N ALA A 43 7.86 -10.34 1.53
CA ALA A 43 8.37 -10.99 0.31
C ALA A 43 9.53 -10.20 -0.34
N LYS A 44 9.52 -8.86 -0.24
CA LYS A 44 10.56 -7.98 -0.79
C LYS A 44 11.62 -7.55 0.22
N PHE A 45 11.59 -8.08 1.43
CA PHE A 45 12.62 -7.80 2.44
C PHE A 45 14.02 -8.21 1.93
N PRO A 46 15.09 -7.41 2.16
CA PRO A 46 15.20 -6.25 3.05
C PRO A 46 14.87 -4.89 2.42
N LYS A 47 14.53 -4.84 1.14
CA LYS A 47 14.29 -3.59 0.39
C LYS A 47 12.88 -3.58 -0.21
N PRO A 48 11.85 -3.43 0.63
CA PRO A 48 10.49 -3.41 0.14
C PRO A 48 10.19 -2.09 -0.59
N ASP A 49 9.57 -2.20 -1.76
CA ASP A 49 9.22 -1.09 -2.65
C ASP A 49 7.71 -0.98 -2.83
N CYS A 50 7.21 0.21 -3.13
CA CYS A 50 5.79 0.42 -3.41
C CYS A 50 5.37 -0.33 -4.68
N PRO A 51 4.38 -1.23 -4.64
CA PRO A 51 3.96 -1.98 -5.82
C PRO A 51 3.36 -1.10 -6.92
N TYR A 52 2.95 0.13 -6.59
CA TYR A 52 2.38 1.07 -7.57
C TYR A 52 3.43 1.97 -8.23
N CYS A 53 4.25 2.66 -7.43
CA CYS A 53 5.23 3.63 -7.94
C CYS A 53 6.69 3.18 -7.85
N ARG A 54 6.96 2.01 -7.25
CA ARG A 54 8.30 1.45 -6.99
C ARG A 54 9.20 2.30 -6.08
N GLU A 55 8.60 3.19 -5.29
CA GLU A 55 9.34 3.96 -4.28
C GLU A 55 9.70 3.06 -3.09
N GLU A 56 10.98 3.03 -2.71
CA GLU A 56 11.45 2.21 -1.58
C GLU A 56 10.84 2.70 -0.27
N PHE A 57 10.30 1.77 0.54
CA PHE A 57 9.90 2.09 1.91
C PHE A 57 11.16 2.24 2.76
N LYS A 58 11.71 3.45 2.77
CA LYS A 58 12.85 3.81 3.61
C LYS A 58 12.43 3.77 5.08
N SER A 59 12.68 2.66 5.75
CA SER A 59 12.81 2.66 7.21
C SER A 59 14.17 3.29 7.51
N ASP A 60 14.18 4.61 7.69
CA ASP A 60 15.35 5.35 8.15
C ASP A 60 15.83 4.69 9.45
N SER A 61 16.92 3.93 9.34
CA SER A 61 17.67 3.42 10.48
C SER A 61 18.84 4.38 10.67
N ILE A 62 18.69 5.33 11.59
CA ILE A 62 19.79 5.87 12.39
C ILE A 62 19.28 6.35 13.75
#